data_AF-A0A2M8S6W0-F1
#
_entry.id   AF-A0A2M8S6W0-F1
#
_cell.length_a   1.000
_cell.length_b   1.000
_cell.length_c   1.000
_cell.angle_alpha   90.00
_cell.angle_beta   90.00
_cell.angle_gamma   90.00
#
_symmetry.space_group_name_H-M   'P 1'
#
loop_
_entity.id
_entity.type
_entity.pdbx_description
1 polymer ?
#
loop_
_entity_poly.entity_id
_entity_poly.type
_entity_poly.pdbx_seq_one_letter_code
_entity_poly.pdbx_strand_id
1 'polypeptide(L)'
;ECPLQNLTLAHASPHSRFLYDEKQHAAKHIPLGELIWLDRERCIQCARCIRFQDEIVGDAVLGFYQRSRATDIITNSEPGFDSIFSGNTTDI
;
A
#
# COMPACT_ATOMS: atom_id res chain seq x y z
N GLU A 1 -11.96 -3.08 8.24
CA GLU A 1 -11.27 -3.88 9.27
C GLU A 1 -9.74 -3.70 9.12
N CYS A 2 -8.92 -3.79 10.17
CA CYS A 2 -7.46 -3.56 10.08
C CYS A 2 -6.64 -4.70 10.74
N PRO A 3 -6.06 -5.63 9.96
CA PRO A 3 -5.27 -6.74 10.50
C PRO A 3 -4.04 -6.29 11.30
N LEU A 4 -3.39 -5.21 10.89
CA LEU A 4 -2.22 -4.68 11.59
C LEU A 4 -2.55 -4.27 13.03
N GLN A 5 -3.72 -3.66 13.25
CA GLN A 5 -4.17 -3.29 14.59
C GLN A 5 -4.47 -4.52 15.44
N ASN A 6 -5.17 -5.51 14.89
CA ASN A 6 -5.51 -6.76 15.59
C ASN A 6 -4.25 -7.52 16.00
N LEU A 7 -3.27 -7.66 15.09
CA LEU A 7 -2.00 -8.33 15.37
C LEU A 7 -1.17 -7.58 16.41
N THR A 8 -1.18 -6.24 16.35
CA THR A 8 -0.46 -5.41 17.33
C THR A 8 -1.06 -5.60 18.72
N LEU A 9 -2.39 -5.61 18.85
CA LEU A 9 -3.06 -5.82 20.13
C LEU A 9 -2.81 -7.23 20.70
N ALA A 10 -2.77 -8.25 19.83
CA ALA A 10 -2.59 -9.64 20.26
C ALA A 10 -1.13 -10.00 20.60
N HIS A 11 -0.15 -9.37 19.94
CA HIS A 11 1.23 -9.87 19.96
C HIS A 11 2.31 -8.81 20.23
N ALA A 12 2.02 -7.51 20.14
CA ALA A 12 3.04 -6.46 20.27
C ALA A 12 3.09 -5.84 21.67
N SER A 13 4.17 -5.09 21.92
CA SER A 13 4.32 -4.26 23.13
C SER A 13 3.27 -3.13 23.14
N PRO A 14 2.66 -2.81 24.30
CA PRO A 14 1.70 -1.72 24.42
C PRO A 14 2.34 -0.33 24.30
N HIS A 15 3.67 -0.24 24.42
CA HIS A 15 4.40 1.03 24.39
C HIS A 15 5.39 1.06 23.22
N SER A 16 5.39 2.19 22.51
CA SER A 16 6.37 2.50 21.46
C SER A 16 7.68 2.99 22.08
N ARG A 17 8.81 2.57 21.49
CA ARG A 17 10.15 3.13 21.75
C ARG A 17 10.59 4.11 20.66
N PHE A 18 9.79 4.27 19.62
CA PHE A 18 10.09 5.12 18.49
C PHE A 18 9.86 6.59 18.85
N LEU A 19 10.79 7.47 18.47
CA LEU A 19 10.68 8.91 18.63
C LEU A 19 9.75 9.45 17.53
N TYR A 20 8.55 9.92 17.90
CA TYR A 20 7.50 10.27 16.94
C TYR A 20 7.87 11.42 16.00
N ASP A 21 8.77 12.30 16.42
CA ASP A 21 9.35 13.38 15.61
C ASP A 21 10.26 12.87 14.48
N GLU A 22 10.78 11.65 14.57
CA GLU A 22 11.53 11.00 13.50
C GLU A 22 10.62 10.30 12.47
N LYS A 23 9.29 10.39 12.64
CA LYS A 23 8.34 9.77 11.71
C LYS A 23 8.53 10.36 10.31
N GLN A 24 8.70 9.47 9.33
CA GLN A 24 8.65 9.88 7.92
C GLN A 24 7.23 10.28 7.55
N HIS A 25 7.12 11.43 6.90
CA HIS A 25 5.87 11.92 6.35
C HIS A 25 5.84 11.73 4.83
N ALA A 26 4.70 11.26 4.34
CA ALA A 26 4.44 11.04 2.93
C ALA A 26 3.12 11.69 2.52
N ALA A 27 2.93 11.88 1.22
CA ALA A 27 1.68 12.42 0.71
C ALA A 27 0.53 11.44 1.01
N LYS A 28 -0.55 11.99 1.55
CA LYS A 28 -1.77 11.27 1.87
C LYS A 28 -2.74 11.43 0.71
N HIS A 29 -3.56 10.41 0.48
CA HIS A 29 -4.69 10.48 -0.45
C HIS A 29 -4.26 10.90 -1.88
N ILE A 30 -3.37 10.12 -2.48
CA ILE A 30 -2.95 10.28 -3.87
C ILE A 30 -3.81 9.37 -4.74
N PRO A 31 -4.34 9.82 -5.89
CA PRO A 31 -5.07 8.93 -6.79
C PRO A 31 -4.10 7.89 -7.36
N LEU A 32 -4.42 6.61 -7.18
CA LEU A 32 -3.69 5.52 -7.83
C LEU A 32 -4.30 5.20 -9.21
N GLY A 33 -5.60 5.44 -9.34
CA GLY A 33 -6.40 5.39 -10.55
C GLY A 33 -7.72 6.13 -10.34
N GLU A 34 -8.73 5.83 -11.16
CA GLU A 34 -10.05 6.48 -11.05
C GLU A 34 -10.80 6.09 -9.76
N LEU A 35 -10.70 4.83 -9.33
CA LEU A 35 -11.47 4.29 -8.20
C LEU A 35 -10.71 4.28 -6.88
N ILE A 36 -9.39 4.16 -6.92
CA ILE A 36 -8.57 3.84 -5.74
C ILE A 36 -7.68 5.02 -5.36
N TRP A 37 -7.77 5.39 -4.08
CA TRP A 37 -6.89 6.37 -3.46
C TRP A 37 -5.85 5.67 -2.57
N LEU A 38 -4.59 6.05 -2.73
CA LEU A 38 -3.47 5.53 -1.97
C LEU A 38 -3.05 6.52 -0.88
N ASP A 39 -3.07 6.08 0.38
CA ASP A 39 -2.41 6.75 1.48
C ASP A 39 -1.01 6.14 1.70
N ARG A 40 0.03 6.85 1.25
CA ARG A 40 1.42 6.36 1.32
C ARG A 40 1.94 6.26 2.76
N GLU A 41 1.37 6.99 3.72
CA GLU A 41 1.77 6.85 5.13
C GLU A 41 1.21 5.58 5.79
N ARG A 42 0.20 4.93 5.20
CA ARG A 42 -0.41 3.71 5.76
C ARG A 42 0.07 2.43 5.09
N CYS A 43 0.63 2.54 3.88
CA CYS A 43 1.17 1.38 3.18
C CYS A 43 2.39 0.82 3.92
N ILE A 44 2.32 -0.46 4.31
CA ILE A 44 3.43 -1.17 4.95
C ILE A 44 4.33 -1.91 3.94
N GLN A 45 4.19 -1.61 2.64
CA GLN A 45 4.98 -2.19 1.55
C GLN A 45 4.95 -3.73 1.50
N CYS A 46 3.81 -4.36 1.86
CA CYS A 46 3.66 -5.83 1.87
C CYS A 46 3.57 -6.48 0.48
N ALA A 47 3.55 -5.67 -0.59
CA ALA A 47 3.45 -6.08 -1.99
C ALA A 47 2.19 -6.86 -2.40
N ARG A 48 1.18 -6.98 -1.53
CA ARG A 48 -0.03 -7.79 -1.82
C ARG A 48 -0.81 -7.26 -3.01
N CYS A 49 -0.94 -5.95 -3.16
CA CYS A 49 -1.60 -5.33 -4.33
C CYS A 49 -0.87 -5.63 -5.64
N ILE A 50 0.46 -5.51 -5.65
CA ILE A 50 1.29 -5.81 -6.83
C ILE A 50 1.14 -7.28 -7.21
N ARG A 51 1.31 -8.20 -6.24
CA ARG A 51 1.21 -9.64 -6.49
C ARG A 51 -0.21 -10.07 -6.89
N PHE A 52 -1.25 -9.45 -6.33
CA PHE A 52 -2.61 -9.74 -6.75
C PHE A 52 -2.83 -9.39 -8.23
N GLN A 53 -2.37 -8.22 -8.66
CA GLN A 53 -2.50 -7.79 -10.05
C GLN A 53 -1.65 -8.66 -10.99
N ASP A 54 -0.41 -8.97 -10.61
CA ASP A 54 0.50 -9.79 -11.42
C ASP A 54 0.13 -11.29 -11.45
N GLU A 55 -0.02 -11.91 -10.28
CA GLU A 55 -0.15 -13.37 -10.14
C GLU A 55 -1.60 -13.88 -10.29
N ILE A 56 -2.59 -13.09 -9.85
CA ILE A 56 -4.00 -13.54 -9.81
C ILE A 56 -4.81 -12.96 -10.96
N VAL A 57 -4.68 -11.65 -11.21
CA VAL A 57 -5.38 -10.98 -12.31
C VAL A 57 -4.67 -11.23 -13.64
N GLY A 58 -3.34 -11.33 -13.62
CA GLY A 58 -2.52 -11.48 -14.83
C GLY A 58 -2.27 -10.16 -15.56
N ASP A 59 -2.37 -9.03 -14.85
CA ASP A 59 -2.15 -7.69 -15.40
C ASP A 59 -1.27 -6.86 -14.45
N ALA A 60 0.01 -6.75 -14.76
CA ALA A 60 1.04 -6.16 -13.89
C ALA A 60 1.03 -4.62 -13.89
N VAL A 61 -0.12 -4.01 -13.63
CA VAL A 61 -0.37 -2.55 -13.66
C VAL A 61 0.17 -1.79 -12.45
N LEU A 62 0.65 -2.48 -11.41
CA LEU A 62 1.24 -1.88 -10.22
C LEU A 62 2.69 -2.31 -10.04
N GLY A 63 3.50 -1.43 -9.44
CA GLY A 63 4.89 -1.75 -9.13
C GLY A 63 5.45 -0.96 -7.96
N PHE A 64 6.64 -1.37 -7.51
CA PHE A 64 7.45 -0.56 -6.61
C PHE A 64 8.33 0.40 -7.39
N TYR A 65 8.44 1.62 -6.90
CA TYR A 65 9.37 2.63 -7.36
C TYR A 65 10.30 3.05 -6.22
N GLN A 66 11.52 3.49 -6.55
CA GLN A 66 12.60 3.81 -5.61
C GLN A 66 13.02 2.61 -4.74
N ARG A 67 13.75 2.87 -3.64
CA ARG A 67 14.35 1.84 -2.78
C ARG A 67 14.27 2.23 -1.31
N SER A 68 14.23 1.20 -0.44
CA SER A 68 14.29 1.34 1.02
C SER A 68 13.16 2.25 1.53
N ARG A 69 13.46 3.17 2.45
CA ARG A 69 12.49 4.13 3.01
C ARG A 69 11.77 5.00 1.98
N ALA A 70 12.31 5.12 0.78
CA ALA A 70 11.71 5.89 -0.30
C ALA A 70 10.78 5.02 -1.18
N THR A 71 10.66 3.72 -0.91
CA THR A 71 9.87 2.83 -1.76
C THR A 71 8.38 3.19 -1.76
N ASP A 72 7.85 3.43 -2.95
CA ASP A 72 6.46 3.80 -3.18
C ASP A 72 5.78 2.83 -4.14
N ILE A 73 4.46 2.68 -3.99
CA ILE A 73 3.62 2.01 -4.99
C ILE A 73 3.32 3.01 -6.12
N ILE A 74 3.50 2.57 -7.35
CA ILE A 74 3.19 3.32 -8.57
C ILE A 74 2.27 2.52 -9.50
N THR A 75 1.62 3.23 -10.41
CA THR A 75 0.94 2.66 -11.57
C THR A 75 1.90 2.55 -12.75
N ASN A 76 1.82 1.42 -13.46
CA ASN A 76 2.52 1.16 -14.72
C ASN A 76 1.57 1.17 -15.93
N SER A 77 0.28 1.48 -15.72
CA SER A 77 -0.73 1.61 -16.77
C SER A 77 -1.11 3.08 -17.04
N GLU A 78 -1.69 3.33 -18.22
CA GLU A 78 -2.37 4.57 -18.60
C GLU A 78 -3.74 4.20 -19.19
N PRO A 79 -4.88 4.59 -18.58
CA PRO A 79 -5.00 5.39 -17.35
C PRO A 79 -4.42 4.70 -16.10
N GLY A 80 -4.22 5.46 -15.03
CA GLY A 80 -3.61 4.94 -13.80
C GLY A 80 -4.44 3.81 -13.17
N PHE A 81 -3.76 2.74 -12.77
CA PHE A 81 -4.34 1.54 -12.18
C PHE A 81 -5.55 1.00 -12.96
N ASP A 82 -5.37 0.86 -14.27
CA ASP A 82 -6.38 0.41 -15.22
C ASP A 82 -6.52 -1.11 -15.15
N SER A 83 -7.33 -1.57 -14.20
CA SER A 83 -7.67 -2.98 -14.03
C SER A 83 -9.14 -3.12 -13.64
N ILE A 84 -9.83 -4.03 -14.32
CA ILE A 84 -11.23 -4.39 -14.03
C ILE A 84 -11.38 -4.91 -12.59
N PHE A 85 -10.31 -5.49 -12.03
CA PHE A 85 -10.26 -6.02 -10.67
C PHE A 85 -9.57 -5.06 -9.68
N SER A 86 -9.39 -3.78 -10.03
CA SER A 86 -8.76 -2.77 -9.17
C SER A 86 -9.45 -2.66 -7.80
N GLY A 87 -10.79 -2.73 -7.77
CA GLY A 87 -11.59 -2.66 -6.54
C GLY A 87 -11.26 -3.76 -5.51
N ASN A 88 -10.93 -4.97 -5.95
CA ASN A 88 -10.59 -6.08 -5.04
C ASN A 88 -9.28 -5.83 -4.26
N THR A 89 -8.48 -4.86 -4.70
CA THR A 89 -7.19 -4.54 -4.08
C THR A 89 -7.35 -3.88 -2.71
N THR A 90 -8.54 -3.34 -2.37
CA THR A 90 -8.80 -2.75 -1.04
C THR A 90 -9.03 -3.79 0.05
N ASP A 91 -9.47 -4.99 -0.34
CA ASP A 91 -9.93 -6.03 0.59
C ASP A 91 -8.84 -7.04 0.93
N ILE A 92 -7.78 -7.08 0.13
CA ILE A 92 -6.64 -7.95 0.36
C ILE A 92 -5.79 -7.43 1.52
#